data_AF-A0A9C9BTE0-F1
#
_entry.id   AF-A0A9C9BTE0-F1
#
_cell.length_a   1.000
_cell.length_b   1.000
_cell.length_c   1.000
_cell.angle_alpha   90.00
_cell.angle_beta   90.00
_cell.angle_gamma   90.00
#
_symmetry.space_group_name_H-M   'P 1'
#
loop_
_entity.id
_entity.type
_entity.pdbx_description
1 polymer ?
#
loop_
_entity_poly.entity_id
_entity_poly.type
_entity_poly.pdbx_seq_one_letter_code
_entity_poly.pdbx_strand_id
1 'polypeptide(L)'
;MQQCVKAGLPVNGVAFINEVLTPKAGNHEGYYEMYGEPEAGQIQKVWPAQLSQVDPENITALLVLDRRDKKALFASMQRQAQRENMNYPVEQAYEEISQTLRDYLKKTGVSFKQVYTEELNDRIDEVLAYLAPEFRSAQYRIP
;
A
#
# COMPACT_ATOMS: atom_id res chain seq x y z
N MET A 1 0.31 3.84 5.58
CA MET A 1 0.83 5.20 5.30
C MET A 1 0.92 6.07 6.54
N GLN A 2 -0.18 6.41 7.24
CA GLN A 2 -0.11 7.29 8.43
C GLN A 2 0.84 6.79 9.52
N GLN A 3 0.89 5.48 9.80
CA GLN A 3 1.83 4.92 10.77
C GLN A 3 3.30 5.03 10.32
N CYS A 4 3.59 4.91 9.01
CA CYS A 4 4.92 5.16 8.46
C CYS A 4 5.35 6.61 8.65
N VAL A 5 4.43 7.56 8.43
CA VAL A 5 4.67 9.00 8.68
C VAL A 5 4.93 9.26 10.17
N LYS A 6 4.11 8.71 11.07
CA LYS A 6 4.32 8.83 12.53
C LYS A 6 5.66 8.25 12.98
N ALA A 7 6.14 7.21 12.29
CA ALA A 7 7.44 6.59 12.54
C ALA A 7 8.63 7.33 11.88
N GLY A 8 8.38 8.45 11.17
CA GLY A 8 9.43 9.23 10.51
C GLY A 8 10.02 8.57 9.26
N LEU A 9 9.34 7.59 8.68
CA LEU A 9 9.80 6.92 7.46
C LEU A 9 9.56 7.81 6.23
N PRO A 10 10.49 7.83 5.26
CA PRO A 10 10.30 8.57 4.02
C PRO A 10 9.16 7.91 3.25
N VAL A 11 8.08 8.66 3.05
CA VAL A 11 6.88 8.18 2.38
C VAL A 11 6.73 9.01 1.12
N ASN A 12 6.59 8.34 -0.03
CA ASN A 12 6.18 9.06 -1.24
C ASN A 12 4.68 9.25 -1.20
N GLY A 13 4.33 10.51 -1.17
CA GLY A 13 3.03 11.04 -0.83
C GLY A 13 3.27 12.48 -0.40
N VAL A 14 2.73 13.42 -1.15
CA VAL A 14 3.13 14.83 -0.99
C VAL A 14 2.76 15.33 0.42
N ALA A 15 3.75 15.88 1.13
CA ALA A 15 3.60 16.41 2.50
C ALA A 15 2.59 17.59 2.63
N PHE A 16 2.10 18.11 1.50
CA PHE A 16 1.14 19.22 1.36
C PHE A 16 -0.19 18.82 0.70
N ILE A 17 -0.47 17.53 0.52
CA ILE A 17 -1.85 17.12 0.26
C ILE A 17 -2.57 17.31 1.60
N ASN A 18 -3.11 18.49 1.87
CA ASN A 18 -4.16 18.71 2.86
C ASN A 18 -5.45 19.17 2.16
N GLU A 19 -5.37 19.62 0.91
CA GLU A 19 -6.52 20.10 0.13
C GLU A 19 -7.06 19.02 -0.83
N VAL A 20 -6.22 18.13 -1.37
CA VAL A 20 -6.69 16.95 -2.15
C VAL A 20 -6.97 15.73 -1.26
N LEU A 21 -6.64 15.84 0.04
CA LEU A 21 -7.22 15.02 1.11
C LEU A 21 -8.58 15.57 1.56
N THR A 22 -9.24 16.43 0.75
CA THR A 22 -10.68 16.54 0.93
C THR A 22 -11.22 15.13 0.74
N PRO A 23 -11.90 14.56 1.74
CA PRO A 23 -12.64 13.34 1.58
C PRO A 23 -13.36 13.40 0.24
N LYS A 24 -13.10 12.46 -0.68
CA LYS A 24 -14.04 12.27 -1.77
C LYS A 24 -15.39 12.06 -1.08
N ALA A 25 -16.39 12.89 -1.40
CA ALA A 25 -17.62 12.96 -0.61
C ALA A 25 -18.11 11.54 -0.24
N GLY A 26 -18.15 11.22 1.06
CA GLY A 26 -18.44 9.86 1.55
C GLY A 26 -17.25 8.98 2.01
N ASN A 27 -16.02 9.50 2.11
CA ASN A 27 -14.87 8.76 2.69
C ASN A 27 -13.96 9.63 3.59
N HIS A 28 -14.55 10.20 4.65
CA HIS A 28 -13.87 11.17 5.53
C HIS A 28 -12.70 10.61 6.34
N GLU A 29 -12.63 9.28 6.49
CA GLU A 29 -11.56 8.55 7.19
C GLU A 29 -10.73 7.70 6.22
N GLY A 30 -10.87 7.93 4.92
CA GLY A 30 -10.26 7.13 3.86
C GLY A 30 -8.75 7.28 3.77
N TYR A 31 -8.09 6.23 3.28
CA TYR A 31 -6.68 6.30 2.89
C TYR A 31 -6.54 6.88 1.48
N TYR A 32 -5.44 7.60 1.29
CA TYR A 32 -5.16 8.38 0.09
C TYR A 32 -4.50 7.55 -1.00
N GLU A 33 -4.82 7.86 -2.25
CA GLU A 33 -4.26 7.24 -3.44
C GLU A 33 -3.18 8.14 -4.03
N MET A 34 -2.16 7.52 -4.62
CA MET A 34 -1.15 8.24 -5.38
C MET A 34 -1.67 8.51 -6.79
N TYR A 35 -1.47 9.74 -7.26
CA TYR A 35 -1.46 10.07 -8.69
C TYR A 35 -0.01 10.46 -9.03
N GLY A 36 0.80 9.54 -9.57
CA GLY A 36 2.20 9.81 -9.92
C GLY A 36 3.06 8.57 -10.18
N GLU A 37 4.23 8.78 -10.77
CA GLU A 37 5.27 7.75 -10.94
C GLU A 37 5.95 7.44 -9.60
N PRO A 38 6.30 6.18 -9.31
CA PRO A 38 6.99 5.82 -8.08
C PRO A 38 8.38 6.46 -7.94
N GLU A 39 8.71 7.03 -6.77
CA GLU A 39 10.02 7.64 -6.48
C GLU A 39 10.96 6.72 -5.69
N ALA A 40 12.25 6.71 -6.03
CA ALA A 40 13.24 5.91 -5.31
C ALA A 40 13.45 6.42 -3.86
N GLY A 41 13.80 5.50 -2.95
CA GLY A 41 14.15 5.82 -1.55
C GLY A 41 12.99 6.13 -0.63
N GLN A 42 11.75 5.82 -1.03
CA GLN A 42 10.54 6.15 -0.28
C GLN A 42 9.56 4.97 -0.21
N ILE A 43 8.75 4.91 0.85
CA ILE A 43 7.65 3.95 1.03
C ILE A 43 6.42 4.44 0.27
N GLN A 44 5.84 3.57 -0.57
CA GLN A 44 4.76 3.96 -1.48
C GLN A 44 3.66 2.90 -1.51
N LYS A 45 2.40 3.32 -1.60
CA LYS A 45 1.28 2.42 -1.89
C LYS A 45 1.12 2.34 -3.40
N VAL A 46 1.27 1.14 -3.96
CA VAL A 46 1.19 0.90 -5.40
C VAL A 46 0.04 -0.07 -5.67
N TRP A 47 -0.81 0.25 -6.65
CA TRP A 47 -1.81 -0.71 -7.14
C TRP A 47 -1.12 -1.78 -8.01
N PRO A 48 -1.52 -3.06 -7.96
CA PRO A 48 -0.84 -4.10 -8.74
C PRO A 48 -0.72 -3.80 -10.25
N ALA A 49 -1.68 -3.11 -10.86
CA ALA A 49 -1.58 -2.66 -12.25
C ALA A 49 -0.37 -1.73 -12.50
N GLN A 50 -0.06 -0.85 -11.56
CA GLN A 50 1.07 0.08 -11.61
C GLN A 50 2.40 -0.58 -11.22
N LEU A 51 2.36 -1.74 -10.57
CA LEU A 51 3.57 -2.45 -10.18
C LEU A 51 4.43 -2.83 -11.40
N SER A 52 3.79 -3.04 -12.55
CA SER A 52 4.46 -3.29 -13.83
C SER A 52 5.38 -2.15 -14.30
N GLN A 53 5.20 -0.93 -13.78
CA GLN A 53 6.02 0.25 -14.08
C GLN A 53 7.23 0.36 -13.16
N VAL A 54 7.29 -0.43 -12.08
CA VAL A 54 8.39 -0.42 -11.12
C VAL A 54 9.41 -1.47 -11.52
N ASP A 55 10.64 -1.02 -11.78
CA ASP A 55 11.79 -1.91 -11.93
C ASP A 55 12.02 -2.68 -10.63
N PRO A 56 11.96 -4.03 -10.64
CA PRO A 56 12.15 -4.84 -9.43
C PRO A 56 13.49 -4.61 -8.73
N GLU A 57 14.54 -4.16 -9.44
CA GLU A 57 15.83 -3.84 -8.83
C GLU A 57 15.75 -2.64 -7.87
N ASN A 58 14.73 -1.77 -8.04
CA ASN A 58 14.48 -0.62 -7.18
C ASN A 58 13.60 -0.94 -5.97
N ILE A 59 13.14 -2.20 -5.82
CA ILE A 59 12.27 -2.62 -4.71
C ILE A 59 13.12 -3.20 -3.58
N THR A 60 13.29 -2.43 -2.50
CA THR A 60 14.00 -2.89 -1.30
C THR A 60 13.12 -3.74 -0.38
N ALA A 61 11.81 -3.45 -0.32
CA ALA A 61 10.83 -4.20 0.43
C ALA A 61 9.45 -4.12 -0.24
N LEU A 62 8.76 -5.25 -0.33
CA LEU A 62 7.41 -5.34 -0.89
C LEU A 62 6.45 -5.91 0.16
N LEU A 63 5.51 -5.08 0.62
CA LEU A 63 4.46 -5.49 1.55
C LEU A 63 3.14 -5.63 0.80
N VAL A 64 2.55 -6.83 0.86
CA VAL A 64 1.22 -7.11 0.30
C VAL A 64 0.21 -7.10 1.44
N LEU A 65 -0.74 -6.18 1.37
CA LEU A 65 -1.86 -6.11 2.31
C LEU A 65 -3.06 -6.84 1.71
N ASP A 66 -3.61 -7.80 2.47
CA ASP A 66 -4.80 -8.55 2.07
C ASP A 66 -5.81 -8.65 3.23
N ARG A 67 -7.02 -9.11 2.94
CA ARG A 67 -8.06 -9.42 3.92
C ARG A 67 -8.38 -10.90 3.94
N ARG A 68 -8.49 -11.48 5.13
CA ARG A 68 -8.99 -12.85 5.31
C ARG A 68 -10.49 -12.89 5.02
N ASP A 69 -11.22 -11.90 5.53
CA ASP A 69 -12.65 -11.77 5.24
C ASP A 69 -12.86 -11.17 3.84
N LYS A 70 -12.97 -12.06 2.84
CA LYS A 70 -13.22 -11.68 1.45
C LYS A 70 -14.58 -11.01 1.25
N LYS A 71 -15.59 -11.35 2.07
CA LYS A 71 -16.89 -10.67 2.00
C LYS A 71 -16.77 -9.21 2.43
N ALA A 72 -16.05 -8.95 3.52
CA ALA A 72 -15.77 -7.58 3.95
C ALA A 72 -14.86 -6.82 2.97
N LEU A 73 -13.91 -7.51 2.31
CA LEU A 73 -13.10 -6.94 1.24
C LEU A 73 -13.96 -6.50 0.05
N PHE A 74 -14.80 -7.39 -0.48
CA PHE A 74 -15.67 -7.11 -1.63
C PHE A 74 -16.67 -6.00 -1.30
N ALA A 75 -17.24 -5.98 -0.09
CA ALA A 75 -18.08 -4.88 0.36
C ALA A 75 -17.32 -3.54 0.39
N SER A 76 -16.05 -3.55 0.79
CA SER A 76 -15.20 -2.36 0.75
C SER A 76 -14.90 -1.90 -0.67
N MET A 77 -14.58 -2.82 -1.58
CA MET A 77 -14.36 -2.54 -3.00
C MET A 77 -15.62 -1.99 -3.66
N GLN A 78 -16.79 -2.53 -3.34
CA GLN A 78 -18.07 -2.05 -3.87
C GLN A 78 -18.36 -0.62 -3.42
N ARG A 79 -18.13 -0.31 -2.13
CA ARG A 79 -18.25 1.07 -1.62
C ARG A 79 -17.29 2.01 -2.31
N GLN A 80 -16.07 1.55 -2.60
CA GLN A 80 -15.10 2.33 -3.37
C GLN A 80 -15.62 2.61 -4.79
N ALA A 81 -16.04 1.58 -5.53
CA ALA A 81 -16.59 1.71 -6.87
C ALA A 81 -17.74 2.74 -6.91
N GLN A 82 -18.68 2.65 -5.97
CA GLN A 82 -19.80 3.58 -5.84
C GLN A 82 -19.34 5.02 -5.60
N ARG A 83 -18.41 5.25 -4.66
CA ARG A 83 -17.86 6.58 -4.38
C ARG A 83 -17.11 7.17 -5.56
N GLU A 84 -16.53 6.32 -6.39
CA GLU A 84 -15.74 6.74 -7.54
C GLU A 84 -16.54 6.77 -8.84
N ASN A 85 -17.84 6.47 -8.77
CA ASN A 85 -18.73 6.34 -9.91
C ASN A 85 -18.20 5.35 -10.97
N MET A 86 -17.55 4.29 -10.49
CA MET A 86 -17.06 3.18 -11.29
C MET A 86 -18.04 2.02 -11.22
N ASN A 87 -18.12 1.24 -12.31
CA ASN A 87 -18.94 0.05 -12.37
C ASN A 87 -18.08 -1.14 -12.81
N TYR A 88 -17.78 -2.04 -11.88
CA TYR A 88 -17.06 -3.28 -12.14
C TYR A 88 -17.53 -4.39 -11.19
N PRO A 89 -17.51 -5.66 -11.62
CA PRO A 89 -17.74 -6.79 -10.72
C PRO A 89 -16.57 -6.93 -9.74
N VAL A 90 -16.82 -6.75 -8.43
CA VAL A 90 -15.76 -6.70 -7.41
C VAL A 90 -14.96 -7.99 -7.28
N GLU A 91 -15.58 -9.15 -7.50
CA GLU A 91 -14.90 -10.46 -7.48
C GLU A 91 -13.93 -10.61 -8.65
N GLN A 92 -14.36 -10.23 -9.85
CA GLN A 92 -13.52 -10.24 -11.04
C GLN A 92 -12.36 -9.25 -10.90
N ALA A 93 -12.64 -8.03 -10.45
CA ALA A 93 -11.61 -7.02 -10.21
C ALA A 93 -10.57 -7.52 -9.18
N TYR A 94 -11.00 -8.18 -8.12
CA TYR A 94 -10.09 -8.77 -7.15
C TYR A 94 -9.22 -9.87 -7.76
N GLU A 95 -9.80 -10.76 -8.58
CA GLU A 95 -9.06 -11.83 -9.24
C GLU A 95 -8.03 -11.25 -10.23
N GLU A 96 -8.41 -10.26 -11.03
CA GLU A 96 -7.50 -9.56 -11.97
C GLU A 96 -6.34 -8.88 -11.24
N ILE A 97 -6.63 -8.17 -10.13
CA ILE A 97 -5.61 -7.55 -9.28
C ILE A 97 -4.67 -8.60 -8.69
N SER A 98 -5.22 -9.71 -8.19
CA SER A 98 -4.47 -10.81 -7.59
C SER A 98 -3.58 -11.52 -8.61
N GLN A 99 -4.11 -11.76 -9.81
CA GLN A 99 -3.39 -12.38 -10.91
C GLN A 99 -2.25 -11.49 -11.40
N THR A 100 -2.50 -10.18 -11.55
CA THR A 100 -1.47 -9.20 -11.92
C THR A 100 -0.30 -9.19 -10.93
N LEU A 101 -0.60 -9.22 -9.63
CA LEU A 101 0.42 -9.31 -8.59
C LEU A 101 1.20 -10.64 -8.69
N ARG A 102 0.52 -11.77 -8.84
CA ARG A 102 1.17 -13.09 -8.96
C ARG A 102 2.09 -13.17 -10.16
N ASP A 103 1.66 -12.66 -11.31
CA ASP A 103 2.46 -12.65 -12.53
C ASP A 103 3.69 -11.77 -12.39
N TYR A 104 3.55 -10.59 -11.76
CA TYR A 104 4.68 -9.74 -11.44
C TYR A 104 5.70 -10.46 -10.54
N LEU A 105 5.24 -11.05 -9.43
CA LEU A 105 6.10 -11.77 -8.48
C LEU A 105 6.79 -12.97 -9.15
N LYS A 106 6.08 -13.71 -9.99
CA LYS A 106 6.62 -14.85 -10.74
C LYS A 106 7.68 -14.41 -11.76
N LYS A 107 7.45 -13.28 -12.45
CA LYS A 107 8.36 -12.74 -13.46
C LYS A 107 9.64 -12.18 -12.84
N THR A 108 9.52 -11.51 -11.71
CA THR A 108 10.61 -10.72 -11.12
C THR A 108 11.38 -11.45 -10.01
N GLY A 109 10.75 -12.42 -9.34
CA GLY A 109 11.34 -13.10 -8.19
C GLY A 109 11.46 -12.21 -6.95
N VAL A 110 10.85 -11.02 -6.95
CA VAL A 110 10.86 -10.11 -5.80
C VAL A 110 10.28 -10.80 -4.58
N SER A 111 11.04 -10.80 -3.50
CA SER A 111 10.56 -11.30 -2.20
C SER A 111 9.58 -10.30 -1.60
N PHE A 112 8.49 -10.82 -1.02
CA PHE A 112 7.45 -10.00 -0.43
C PHE A 112 7.03 -10.54 0.93
N LYS A 113 6.41 -9.67 1.73
CA LYS A 113 5.75 -10.03 2.99
C LYS A 113 4.26 -9.81 2.85
N GLN A 114 3.47 -10.84 3.12
CA GLN A 114 2.01 -10.70 3.21
C GLN A 114 1.59 -10.43 4.65
N VAL A 115 0.73 -9.43 4.84
CA VAL A 115 0.11 -9.11 6.12
C VAL A 115 -1.39 -8.93 5.91
N TYR A 116 -2.18 -9.56 6.77
CA TYR A 116 -3.63 -9.38 6.76
C TYR A 116 -3.99 -8.08 7.47
N THR A 117 -4.92 -7.31 6.92
CA THR A 117 -5.31 -6.01 7.51
C THR A 117 -5.86 -6.15 8.93
N GLU A 118 -6.43 -7.31 9.24
CA GLU A 118 -6.94 -7.70 10.54
C GLU A 118 -5.83 -7.82 11.61
N GLU A 119 -4.58 -8.00 11.19
CA GLU A 119 -3.41 -8.13 12.07
C GLU A 119 -2.56 -6.86 12.12
N LEU A 120 -2.91 -5.82 11.34
CA LEU A 120 -2.03 -4.66 11.17
C LEU A 120 -1.78 -3.93 12.48
N ASN A 121 -2.77 -3.86 13.37
CA ASN A 121 -2.60 -3.19 14.67
C ASN A 121 -1.59 -3.92 15.54
N ASP A 122 -1.64 -5.25 15.57
CA ASP A 122 -0.77 -6.08 16.41
C ASP A 122 0.64 -6.20 15.82
N ARG A 123 0.76 -6.08 14.50
CA ARG A 123 2.02 -6.28 13.76
C ARG A 123 2.63 -4.99 13.23
N ILE A 124 2.14 -3.83 13.66
CA ILE A 124 2.56 -2.55 13.07
C ILE A 124 4.07 -2.31 13.18
N ASP A 125 4.66 -2.61 14.34
CA ASP A 125 6.10 -2.43 14.57
C ASP A 125 6.95 -3.38 13.71
N GLU A 126 6.46 -4.60 13.48
CA GLU A 126 7.08 -5.59 12.61
C GLU A 126 7.02 -5.16 11.14
N VAL A 127 5.88 -4.59 10.72
CA VAL A 127 5.68 -4.04 9.38
C VAL A 127 6.59 -2.84 9.13
N LEU A 128 6.66 -1.90 10.08
CA LEU A 128 7.53 -0.73 9.98
C LEU A 128 9.01 -1.13 9.92
N ALA A 129 9.43 -2.12 10.71
CA ALA A 129 10.78 -2.66 10.65
C ALA A 129 11.11 -3.33 9.32
N TYR A 130 10.15 -4.04 8.72
CA TYR A 130 10.33 -4.68 7.41
C TYR A 130 10.44 -3.67 6.28
N LEU A 131 9.65 -2.59 6.32
CA LEU A 131 9.64 -1.56 5.27
C LEU A 131 10.86 -0.63 5.31
N ALA A 132 11.55 -0.56 6.45
CA ALA A 132 12.66 0.36 6.67
C ALA A 132 13.72 -0.24 7.61
N PRO A 133 14.39 -1.33 7.21
CA PRO A 133 15.33 -2.04 8.07
C PRO A 133 16.53 -1.16 8.50
N GLU A 134 16.96 -0.22 7.65
CA GLU A 134 18.04 0.72 7.93
C GLU A 134 17.70 1.80 8.98
N PHE A 135 16.42 2.17 9.15
CA PHE A 135 16.01 3.23 10.08
C PHE A 135 16.13 2.84 11.56
N ARG A 136 16.24 1.55 11.88
CA ARG A 136 16.56 1.08 13.26
C ARG A 136 18.03 1.26 13.63
N SER A 137 18.94 1.38 12.66
CA SER A 137 20.37 1.59 12.93
C SER A 137 20.71 3.03 13.32
N ALA A 138 19.83 3.98 12.99
CA ALA A 138 20.00 5.40 13.30
C ALA A 138 19.49 5.80 14.70
N GLN A 139 18.48 5.11 15.25
CA GLN A 139 17.95 5.41 16.59
C GLN A 139 18.84 4.95 17.77
N TYR A 140 19.94 4.22 17.50
CA TYR A 140 20.94 3.82 18.51
C TYR A 140 22.32 4.46 18.31
N ARG A 141 22.47 5.43 17.40
CA ARG A 141 23.69 6.26 17.33
C ARG A 141 23.45 7.56 18.10
N ILE A 142 23.53 7.46 19.43
CA ILE A 142 23.74 8.63 20.28
C ILE A 142 25.21 9.03 20.08
N PRO A 143 25.53 10.27 19.65
CA PRO A 143 26.89 10.81 19.75
C PRO A 143 27.31 11.03 21.20
#